data_AF-A0A7W2MFI8-F1
#
_entry.id   AF-A0A7W2MFI8-F1
#
_cell.length_a   1.000
_cell.length_b   1.000
_cell.length_c   1.000
_cell.angle_alpha   90.00
_cell.angle_beta   90.00
_cell.angle_gamma   90.00
#
_symmetry.space_group_name_H-M   'P 1'
#
loop_
_entity.id
_entity.type
_entity.pdbx_description
1 polymer ?
#
loop_
_entity_poly.entity_id
_entity_poly.type
_entity_poly.pdbx_seq_one_letter_code
_entity_poly.pdbx_strand_id
1 'polypeptide(L)'
;MDNVEVSEGSVQTHLGISPNHKISVSQGGDTYVYWYVQQDESCRTFSKSNDMDLVELMHAKASSLRLNEFESFQLNRNKDYHLQRVSEREFVVKAMN
;
A
#
# COMPACT_ATOMS: atom_id res chain seq x y z
N MET A 1 11.61 10.05 12.61
CA MET A 1 11.34 10.42 11.21
C MET A 1 11.17 9.13 10.46
N ASP A 2 10.02 8.96 9.81
CA ASP A 2 9.77 7.77 9.01
C ASP A 2 10.50 7.94 7.67
N ASN A 3 11.19 6.89 7.20
CA ASN A 3 11.84 6.90 5.89
C ASN A 3 10.98 6.12 4.89
N VAL A 4 10.67 6.74 3.75
CA VAL A 4 9.81 6.15 2.71
C VAL A 4 10.60 5.91 1.43
N GLU A 5 10.75 4.63 1.10
CA GLU A 5 11.35 4.15 -0.15
C GLU A 5 10.26 3.60 -1.06
N VAL A 6 10.32 3.93 -2.34
CA VAL A 6 9.37 3.43 -3.35
C VAL A 6 10.19 2.87 -4.49
N SER A 7 9.86 1.65 -4.90
CA SER A 7 10.46 1.00 -6.07
C SER A 7 9.35 0.55 -7.00
N GLU A 8 9.49 0.89 -8.27
CA GLU A 8 8.61 0.42 -9.33
C GLU A 8 8.99 -1.02 -9.70
N GLY A 9 8.00 -1.86 -9.99
CA GLY A 9 8.26 -3.17 -10.55
C GLY A 9 7.19 -4.20 -10.24
N SER A 10 6.87 -4.98 -11.26
CA SER A 10 6.11 -6.22 -11.19
C SER A 10 6.97 -7.32 -10.56
N VAL A 11 7.30 -7.15 -9.28
CA VAL A 11 7.91 -8.22 -8.49
C VAL A 11 6.84 -9.26 -8.25
N GLN A 12 7.00 -10.45 -8.83
CA GLN A 12 6.14 -11.58 -8.49
C GLN A 12 6.30 -11.87 -7.00
N THR A 13 5.26 -11.55 -6.24
CA THR A 13 5.26 -11.78 -4.80
C THR A 13 4.96 -13.25 -4.52
N HIS A 14 5.42 -13.74 -3.37
CA HIS A 14 5.02 -15.06 -2.86
C HIS A 14 3.51 -15.16 -2.58
N LEU A 15 2.80 -14.03 -2.62
CA LEU A 15 1.36 -13.89 -2.42
C LEU A 15 0.54 -14.14 -3.70
N GLY A 16 1.20 -14.39 -4.84
CA GLY A 16 0.51 -14.58 -6.12
C GLY A 16 -0.12 -13.30 -6.69
N ILE A 17 0.28 -12.13 -6.18
CA ILE A 17 -0.13 -10.82 -6.71
C ILE A 17 0.98 -10.23 -7.59
N SER A 18 0.56 -9.42 -8.56
CA SER A 18 1.43 -8.62 -9.44
C SER A 18 1.30 -7.13 -9.07
N PRO A 19 2.08 -6.64 -8.08
CA PRO A 19 2.07 -5.24 -7.70
C PRO A 19 2.70 -4.36 -8.77
N ASN A 20 2.24 -3.13 -8.87
CA ASN A 20 2.85 -2.11 -9.72
C ASN A 20 4.01 -1.42 -8.98
N HIS A 21 3.85 -1.21 -7.67
CA HIS A 21 4.85 -0.56 -6.83
C HIS A 21 5.04 -1.30 -5.51
N LYS A 22 6.29 -1.33 -5.06
CA LYS A 22 6.65 -1.67 -3.68
C LYS A 22 6.96 -0.39 -2.93
N ILE A 23 6.27 -0.18 -1.81
CA ILE A 23 6.49 0.96 -0.92
C ILE A 23 7.01 0.40 0.41
N SER A 24 8.18 0.84 0.84
CA SER A 24 8.78 0.47 2.12
C SER A 24 8.76 1.69 3.04
N VAL A 25 8.17 1.53 4.22
CA VAL A 25 8.12 2.57 5.27
C VAL A 25 8.91 2.07 6.47
N SER A 26 9.98 2.77 6.83
CA SER A 26 10.80 2.44 7.99
C SER A 26 10.49 3.38 9.15
N GLN A 27 10.02 2.82 10.27
CA GLN A 27 9.65 3.54 11.50
C GLN A 27 10.22 2.79 12.72
N GLY A 28 10.98 3.49 13.57
CA GLY A 28 11.43 2.94 14.85
C GLY A 28 12.36 1.72 14.78
N GLY A 29 13.00 1.46 13.64
CA GLY A 29 13.83 0.28 13.42
C GLY A 29 13.09 -0.88 12.73
N ASP A 30 11.78 -0.75 12.55
CA ASP A 30 10.96 -1.69 11.79
C ASP A 30 10.74 -1.18 10.37
N THR A 31 10.66 -2.10 9.41
CA THR A 31 10.31 -1.80 8.01
C THR A 31 9.01 -2.51 7.66
N TYR A 32 8.05 -1.72 7.17
CA TYR A 32 6.75 -2.16 6.70
C TYR A 32 6.71 -2.08 5.17
N VAL A 33 6.20 -3.12 4.52
CA VAL A 33 6.12 -3.24 3.07
C VAL A 33 4.66 -3.17 2.63
N TYR A 34 4.39 -2.30 1.67
CA TYR A 34 3.09 -2.13 1.04
C TYR A 34 3.22 -2.42 -0.45
N TRP A 35 2.49 -3.43 -0.89
CA TRP A 35 2.38 -3.83 -2.29
C TRP A 35 1.21 -3.10 -2.92
N TYR A 36 1.50 -2.05 -3.70
CA TYR A 36 0.47 -1.31 -4.41
C TYR A 36 0.07 -2.05 -5.68
N VAL A 37 -1.22 -2.33 -5.82
CA VAL A 37 -1.81 -3.08 -6.94
C VAL A 37 -2.88 -2.22 -7.60
N GLN A 38 -2.77 -2.07 -8.91
CA GLN A 38 -3.83 -1.56 -9.77
C GLN A 38 -4.73 -2.73 -10.15
N GLN A 39 -6.01 -2.67 -9.81
CA GLN A 39 -6.93 -3.75 -10.13
C GLN A 39 -7.22 -3.83 -11.64
N ASP A 40 -7.20 -2.67 -12.31
CA ASP A 40 -7.35 -2.53 -13.75
C ASP A 40 -6.56 -1.31 -14.27
N GLU A 41 -6.50 -1.14 -15.59
CA GLU A 41 -5.78 -0.04 -16.23
C GLU A 41 -6.46 1.33 -16.04
N SER A 42 -7.74 1.37 -15.68
CA SER A 42 -8.44 2.61 -15.31
C SER A 42 -8.11 3.08 -13.89
N CYS A 43 -7.63 2.18 -13.02
CA CYS A 43 -7.15 2.53 -11.71
C CYS A 43 -5.93 3.45 -11.82
N ARG A 44 -5.88 4.43 -10.92
CA ARG A 44 -4.80 5.41 -10.91
C ARG A 44 -3.42 4.77 -10.70
N THR A 45 -2.39 5.35 -11.30
CA THR A 45 -0.98 5.02 -11.02
C THR A 45 -0.47 5.70 -9.77
N PHE A 46 0.18 4.92 -8.91
CA PHE A 46 0.89 5.44 -7.75
C PHE A 46 2.03 6.36 -8.21
N SER A 47 2.16 7.50 -7.53
CA SER A 47 3.20 8.48 -7.79
C SER A 47 3.76 8.96 -6.46
N LYS A 48 5.02 8.61 -6.16
CA LYS A 48 5.67 8.97 -4.88
C LYS A 48 5.51 10.45 -4.53
N SER A 49 5.65 11.36 -5.50
CA SER A 49 5.55 12.81 -5.29
C SER A 49 4.12 13.29 -4.97
N ASN A 50 3.10 12.57 -5.41
CA ASN A 50 1.69 12.98 -5.30
C ASN A 50 0.89 12.15 -4.29
N ASP A 51 1.47 11.04 -3.80
CA ASP A 51 0.77 10.03 -3.00
C ASP A 51 1.36 9.84 -1.60
N MET A 52 2.11 10.81 -1.11
CA MET A 52 2.58 10.77 0.28
C MET A 52 1.42 10.72 1.27
N ASP A 53 0.32 11.45 1.02
CA ASP A 53 -0.89 11.37 1.85
C ASP A 53 -1.51 9.95 1.86
N LEU A 54 -1.41 9.21 0.75
CA LEU A 54 -1.84 7.82 0.69
C LEU A 54 -0.92 6.94 1.54
N VAL A 55 0.40 7.16 1.47
CA VAL A 55 1.39 6.41 2.26
C VAL A 55 1.17 6.64 3.75
N GLU A 56 0.95 7.88 4.16
CA GLU A 56 0.69 8.22 5.55
C GLU A 56 -0.62 7.58 6.04
N LEU A 57 -1.70 7.70 5.27
CA LEU A 57 -3.00 7.15 5.64
C LEU A 57 -3.00 5.62 5.71
N MET A 58 -2.38 4.94 4.74
CA MET A 58 -2.28 3.48 4.75
C MET A 58 -1.41 2.99 5.91
N HIS A 59 -0.34 3.72 6.24
CA HIS A 59 0.54 3.36 7.36
C HIS A 59 -0.16 3.55 8.71
N ALA A 60 -0.91 4.65 8.87
CA ALA A 60 -1.72 4.87 10.06
C ALA A 60 -2.77 3.75 10.25
N LYS A 61 -3.50 3.37 9.19
CA LYS A 61 -4.52 2.31 9.23
C LYS A 61 -3.94 0.91 9.42
N ALA A 62 -2.75 0.65 8.89
CA ALA A 62 -2.06 -0.64 9.02
C ALA A 62 -1.84 -1.05 10.48
N SER A 63 -1.64 -0.07 11.38
CA SER A 63 -1.44 -0.31 12.81
C SER A 63 -2.63 -0.98 13.51
N SER A 64 -3.86 -0.74 13.03
CA SER A 64 -5.08 -1.29 13.61
C SER A 64 -5.54 -2.63 12.99
N LEU A 65 -4.96 -3.03 11.86
CA LEU A 65 -5.36 -4.25 11.15
C LEU A 65 -4.72 -5.50 11.77
N ARG A 66 -5.52 -6.52 12.07
CA ARG A 66 -5.00 -7.85 12.39
C ARG A 66 -4.61 -8.61 11.12
N LEU A 67 -3.87 -9.70 11.28
CA LEU A 67 -3.47 -10.54 10.16
C LEU A 67 -4.71 -11.06 9.40
N ASN A 68 -4.69 -10.97 8.08
CA ASN A 68 -5.78 -11.30 7.15
C ASN A 68 -7.01 -10.39 7.22
N GLU A 69 -7.02 -9.36 8.06
CA GLU A 69 -8.03 -8.32 8.01
C GLU A 69 -7.75 -7.31 6.90
N PHE A 70 -8.83 -6.66 6.46
CA PHE A 70 -8.76 -5.58 5.49
C PHE A 70 -9.61 -4.40 5.94
N GLU A 71 -9.28 -3.23 5.39
CA GLU A 71 -10.07 -2.01 5.51
C GLU A 71 -10.12 -1.30 4.16
N SER A 72 -11.31 -0.84 3.77
CA SER A 72 -11.49 0.04 2.62
C SER A 72 -11.56 1.50 3.09
N PHE A 73 -10.92 2.41 2.35
CA PHE A 73 -10.94 3.83 2.67
C PHE A 73 -10.88 4.70 1.42
N GLN A 74 -11.33 5.95 1.57
CA GLN A 74 -11.28 6.97 0.54
C GLN A 74 -10.17 7.97 0.81
N LEU A 75 -9.49 8.41 -0.26
CA LEU A 75 -8.54 9.52 -0.19
C LEU A 75 -8.84 10.51 -1.32
N ASN A 76 -9.23 11.73 -0.96
CA ASN A 76 -9.80 12.73 -1.87
C ASN A 76 -11.14 12.28 -2.48
N ARG A 77 -11.74 13.12 -3.34
CA ARG A 77 -13.16 13.01 -3.71
C ARG A 77 -13.59 11.71 -4.42
N ASN A 78 -12.69 10.90 -5.00
CA ASN A 78 -13.05 9.72 -5.81
C ASN A 78 -11.90 8.69 -5.88
N LYS A 79 -11.21 8.36 -4.79
CA LYS A 79 -10.20 7.29 -4.84
C LYS A 79 -10.44 6.31 -3.71
N ASP A 80 -11.05 5.19 -4.06
CA ASP A 80 -11.27 4.08 -3.16
C ASP A 80 -10.02 3.20 -3.13
N TYR A 81 -9.59 2.84 -1.93
CA TYR A 81 -8.47 1.94 -1.69
C TYR A 81 -8.88 0.82 -0.75
N HIS A 82 -8.26 -0.33 -0.94
CA HIS A 82 -8.42 -1.48 -0.07
C HIS A 82 -7.06 -1.90 0.48
N LEU A 83 -6.87 -1.75 1.79
CA LEU A 83 -5.67 -2.14 2.50
C LEU A 83 -5.92 -3.46 3.23
N GLN A 84 -5.11 -4.46 2.95
CA GLN A 84 -5.17 -5.76 3.59
C GLN A 84 -3.83 -6.09 4.24
N ARG A 85 -3.84 -6.60 5.46
CA ARG A 85 -2.65 -7.14 6.11
C ARG A 85 -2.48 -8.60 5.75
N VAL A 86 -1.35 -8.94 5.13
CA VAL A 86 -1.06 -10.30 4.64
C VAL A 86 0.07 -10.97 5.42
N SER A 87 0.89 -10.20 6.13
CA SER A 87 1.90 -10.69 7.06
C SER A 87 2.07 -9.71 8.23
N GLU A 88 2.99 -10.01 9.15
CA GLU A 88 3.28 -9.13 10.29
C GLU A 88 3.62 -7.71 9.83
N ARG A 89 4.39 -7.56 8.75
CA ARG A 89 4.85 -6.26 8.24
C ARG A 89 4.60 -6.08 6.75
N GLU A 90 3.78 -6.94 6.16
CA GLU A 90 3.43 -6.84 4.74
C GLU A 90 1.94 -6.60 4.56
N PHE A 91 1.65 -5.70 3.63
CA PHE A 91 0.32 -5.24 3.30
C PHE A 91 0.13 -5.17 1.81
N VAL A 92 -1.11 -5.36 1.36
CA VAL A 92 -1.53 -5.16 -0.02
C VAL A 92 -2.44 -3.95 -0.06
N VAL A 93 -2.15 -2.99 -0.93
CA VAL A 93 -2.96 -1.80 -1.16
C VAL A 93 -3.48 -1.85 -2.57
N LYS A 94 -4.78 -2.07 -2.72
CA LYS A 94 -5.43 -2.09 -4.04
C LYS A 94 -6.06 -0.74 -4.28
N ALA A 95 -5.78 -0.13 -5.42
CA ALA A 95 -6.59 0.97 -5.93
C ALA A 95 -7.86 0.38 -6.56
N MET A 96 -9.00 0.97 -6.22
CA MET A 96 -10.33 0.64 -6.72
C MET A 96 -10.85 1.82 -7.56
N ASN A 97 -11.71 1.54 -8.55
CA ASN A 97 -12.37 2.56 -9.38
C ASN A 97 -13.46 3.33 -8.63
#